data_AF-A0A959WH50-F1
#
_entry.id   AF-A0A959WH50-F1
#
_cell.length_a   1.000
_cell.length_b   1.000
_cell.length_c   1.000
_cell.angle_alpha   90.00
_cell.angle_beta   90.00
_cell.angle_gamma   90.00
#
_symmetry.space_group_name_H-M   'P 1'
#
loop_
_entity.id
_entity.type
_entity.pdbx_description
1 polymer ?
#
loop_
_entity_poly.entity_id
_entity_poly.type
_entity_poly.pdbx_seq_one_letter_code
_entity_poly.pdbx_strand_id
1 'polypeptide(L)'
;MINRPAKKPEPVSESGFRTGLALFTLLFFVWFMFAADFAGAADYKGKTKGGSSITFALKGNRVTGIRTVVPTLCLETTGNYSSRAGAELFQPVAAGRIGRTVKSKALQPAAMNVGAKATKNYEVTLKKRGKAVSGQLKLNYSFLIPDLYGAKIFICSGSTSFSANPR
;
A
#
# COMPACT_ATOMS: atom_id res chain seq x y z
N MET A 1 -29.93 61.50 -37.56
CA MET A 1 -28.71 62.01 -36.90
C MET A 1 -28.89 61.89 -35.39
N ILE A 2 -28.17 60.99 -34.73
CA ILE A 2 -27.99 61.00 -33.26
C ILE A 2 -26.50 60.71 -33.03
N ASN A 3 -25.77 61.76 -32.67
CA ASN A 3 -24.36 61.74 -32.32
C ASN A 3 -24.23 61.31 -30.85
N ARG A 4 -23.50 60.23 -30.54
CA ARG A 4 -23.06 59.92 -29.17
C ARG A 4 -21.53 60.10 -29.09
N PRO A 5 -21.01 60.87 -28.12
CA PRO A 5 -19.57 61.08 -27.99
C PRO A 5 -18.86 59.83 -27.43
N ALA A 6 -17.61 59.64 -27.86
CA ALA A 6 -16.74 58.55 -27.48
C ALA A 6 -16.31 58.63 -26.00
N LYS A 7 -16.39 57.50 -25.29
CA LYS A 7 -15.95 57.34 -23.90
C LYS A 7 -14.42 57.24 -23.85
N LYS A 8 -13.79 58.11 -23.07
CA LYS A 8 -12.34 58.15 -22.83
C LYS A 8 -11.93 56.97 -21.90
N PRO A 9 -10.86 56.20 -22.19
CA PRO A 9 -10.39 55.17 -21.27
C PRO A 9 -9.62 55.78 -20.09
N GLU A 10 -9.87 55.26 -18.89
CA GLU A 10 -9.14 55.57 -17.66
C GLU A 10 -7.73 54.95 -17.67
N PRO A 11 -6.75 55.57 -16.99
CA PRO A 11 -5.39 55.04 -16.91
C PRO A 11 -5.32 53.81 -16.00
N VAL A 12 -4.73 52.75 -16.52
CA VAL A 12 -4.42 51.51 -15.78
C VAL A 12 -3.29 51.81 -14.79
N SER A 13 -3.58 51.66 -13.50
CA SER A 13 -2.62 51.84 -12.39
C SER A 13 -1.54 50.75 -12.38
N GLU A 14 -0.31 51.11 -12.72
CA GLU A 14 0.88 50.24 -12.83
C GLU A 14 1.41 49.66 -11.49
N SER A 15 0.79 49.96 -10.35
CA SER A 15 1.32 49.60 -9.03
C SER A 15 1.05 48.15 -8.58
N GLY A 16 0.18 47.40 -9.27
CA GLY A 16 -0.20 46.04 -8.85
C GLY A 16 0.69 44.90 -9.37
N PHE A 17 1.53 45.16 -10.37
CA PHE A 17 2.21 44.08 -11.10
C PHE A 17 3.50 43.59 -10.43
N ARG A 18 4.14 44.41 -9.60
CA ARG A 18 5.41 44.06 -8.93
C ARG A 18 5.22 43.22 -7.66
N THR A 19 4.07 43.31 -7.02
CA THR A 19 3.77 42.60 -5.75
C THR A 19 3.26 41.18 -5.97
N GLY A 20 2.67 40.88 -7.14
CA GLY A 20 2.17 39.54 -7.48
C GLY A 20 3.27 38.52 -7.83
N LEU A 21 4.43 38.99 -8.32
CA LEU A 21 5.49 38.09 -8.80
C LEU A 21 6.27 37.40 -7.67
N ALA A 22 6.37 38.04 -6.49
CA ALA A 22 7.09 37.49 -5.33
C ALA A 22 6.28 36.44 -4.56
N LEU A 23 4.94 36.52 -4.59
CA LEU A 23 4.07 35.54 -3.93
C LEU A 23 3.91 34.25 -4.75
N PHE A 24 4.02 34.32 -6.07
CA PHE A 24 3.87 33.15 -6.94
C PHE A 24 5.11 32.23 -6.94
N THR A 25 6.31 32.78 -6.73
CA THR A 25 7.56 32.01 -6.66
C THR A 25 7.70 31.22 -5.35
N LEU A 26 7.19 31.73 -4.23
CA LEU A 26 7.21 31.02 -2.94
C LEU A 26 6.26 29.80 -2.91
N LEU A 27 5.13 29.86 -3.61
CA LEU A 27 4.18 28.74 -3.69
C LEU A 27 4.69 27.56 -4.55
N PHE A 28 5.60 27.80 -5.49
CA PHE A 28 6.21 26.74 -6.30
C PHE A 28 7.26 25.91 -5.55
N PHE A 29 7.99 26.51 -4.60
CA PHE A 29 9.02 25.79 -3.84
C PHE A 29 8.44 24.81 -2.79
N VAL A 30 7.26 25.09 -2.24
CA VAL A 30 6.63 24.19 -1.26
C VAL A 30 6.12 22.89 -1.91
N TRP A 31 5.84 22.90 -3.22
CA TRP A 31 5.38 21.70 -3.93
C TRP A 31 6.50 20.70 -4.24
N PHE A 32 7.75 21.14 -4.41
CA PHE A 32 8.87 20.23 -4.72
C PHE A 32 9.46 19.52 -3.50
N MET A 33 9.23 20.00 -2.28
CA MET A 33 9.76 19.37 -1.06
C MET A 33 9.15 18.01 -0.72
N PHE A 34 7.96 17.68 -1.24
CA PHE A 34 7.31 16.39 -0.97
C PHE A 34 7.76 15.24 -1.90
N ALA A 35 8.47 15.52 -3.00
CA ALA A 35 8.91 14.51 -3.95
C ALA A 35 10.29 13.89 -3.62
N ALA A 36 11.05 14.48 -2.69
CA ALA A 36 12.44 14.11 -2.45
C ALA A 36 12.63 12.80 -1.64
N ASP A 37 11.62 12.29 -0.95
CA ASP A 37 11.82 11.16 0.00
C ASP A 37 11.87 9.77 -0.68
N PHE A 38 11.62 9.69 -1.99
CA PHE A 38 11.72 8.42 -2.76
C PHE A 38 13.02 8.26 -3.55
N ALA A 39 13.85 9.30 -3.67
CA ALA A 39 15.16 9.19 -4.29
C ALA A 39 16.07 8.31 -3.40
N GLY A 40 16.37 7.07 -3.84
CA GLY A 40 17.30 6.16 -3.16
C GLY A 40 16.69 4.88 -2.57
N ALA A 41 15.39 4.61 -2.78
CA ALA A 41 14.85 3.29 -2.49
C ALA A 41 15.19 2.32 -3.64
N ALA A 42 15.85 1.22 -3.34
CA ALA A 42 16.15 0.18 -4.32
C ALA A 42 14.93 -0.75 -4.48
N ASP A 43 14.50 -0.98 -5.72
CA ASP A 43 13.44 -1.94 -6.01
C ASP A 43 13.96 -3.37 -5.91
N TYR A 44 13.14 -4.23 -5.32
CA TYR A 44 13.43 -5.65 -5.16
C TYR A 44 12.34 -6.48 -5.82
N LYS A 45 12.77 -7.56 -6.48
CA LYS A 45 11.88 -8.56 -7.08
C LYS A 45 12.38 -9.97 -6.77
N GLY A 46 11.44 -10.87 -6.52
CA GLY A 46 11.75 -12.24 -6.15
C GLY A 46 10.57 -13.18 -6.27
N LYS A 47 10.72 -14.34 -5.63
CA LYS A 47 9.70 -15.39 -5.58
C LYS A 47 9.45 -15.85 -4.15
N THR A 48 8.19 -16.15 -3.85
CA THR A 48 7.84 -16.91 -2.65
C THR A 48 8.15 -18.39 -2.86
N LYS A 49 8.20 -19.17 -1.78
CA LYS A 49 8.36 -20.64 -1.85
C LYS A 49 7.22 -21.30 -2.64
N GLY A 50 6.05 -20.67 -2.69
CA GLY A 50 4.90 -21.08 -3.52
C GLY A 50 4.96 -20.60 -4.97
N GLY A 51 6.09 -20.02 -5.44
CA GLY A 51 6.28 -19.58 -6.83
C GLY A 51 5.67 -18.23 -7.21
N SER A 52 4.95 -17.58 -6.29
CA SER A 52 4.35 -16.26 -6.54
C SER A 52 5.41 -15.17 -6.61
N SER A 53 5.20 -14.15 -7.45
CA SER A 53 6.08 -12.99 -7.51
C SER A 53 5.92 -12.12 -6.27
N ILE A 54 7.05 -11.70 -5.69
CA ILE A 54 7.09 -10.69 -4.63
C ILE A 54 7.87 -9.47 -5.09
N THR A 55 7.36 -8.28 -4.76
CA THR A 55 8.03 -7.00 -4.98
C THR A 55 7.95 -6.12 -3.75
N PHE A 56 8.97 -5.28 -3.55
CA PHE A 56 9.01 -4.24 -2.52
C PHE A 56 10.14 -3.26 -2.83
N ALA A 57 10.15 -2.13 -2.13
CA ALA A 57 11.27 -1.17 -2.16
C ALA A 57 12.02 -1.19 -0.82
N LEU A 58 13.36 -1.08 -0.88
CA LEU A 58 14.25 -1.04 0.28
C LEU A 58 15.01 0.30 0.32
N LYS A 59 14.84 1.06 1.41
CA LYS A 59 15.64 2.25 1.71
C LYS A 59 16.36 2.04 3.05
N GLY A 60 17.68 1.90 3.02
CA GLY A 60 18.46 1.49 4.19
C GLY A 60 18.02 0.12 4.72
N ASN A 61 17.42 0.10 5.91
CA ASN A 61 16.84 -1.10 6.53
C ASN A 61 15.31 -1.15 6.48
N ARG A 62 14.65 -0.17 5.86
CA ARG A 62 13.19 -0.05 5.79
C ARG A 62 12.68 -0.64 4.48
N VAL A 63 11.72 -1.56 4.57
CA VAL A 63 11.08 -2.22 3.44
C VAL A 63 9.64 -1.73 3.31
N THR A 64 9.25 -1.26 2.14
CA THR A 64 7.91 -0.69 1.88
C THR A 64 7.29 -1.31 0.65
N GLY A 65 5.95 -1.25 0.56
CA GLY A 65 5.23 -1.68 -0.63
C GLY A 65 5.34 -3.17 -0.93
N ILE A 66 5.43 -4.03 0.10
CA ILE A 66 5.42 -5.49 -0.08
C ILE A 66 4.12 -5.88 -0.78
N ARG A 67 4.24 -6.55 -1.93
CA ARG A 67 3.11 -7.10 -2.67
C ARG A 67 3.45 -8.51 -3.12
N THR A 68 2.61 -9.47 -2.73
CA THR A 68 2.68 -10.86 -3.18
C THR A 68 1.35 -11.56 -2.92
N VAL A 69 1.28 -12.83 -3.28
CA VAL A 69 0.24 -13.78 -2.88
C VAL A 69 0.81 -14.76 -1.85
N VAL A 70 -0.01 -15.12 -0.87
CA VAL A 70 0.32 -16.11 0.17
C VAL A 70 -0.72 -17.23 0.15
N PRO A 71 -0.30 -18.52 0.08
CA PRO A 71 -1.23 -19.64 0.21
C PRO A 71 -1.87 -19.60 1.59
N THR A 72 -3.20 -19.73 1.61
CA THR A 72 -4.02 -19.53 2.80
C THR A 72 -5.01 -20.67 2.95
N LEU A 73 -5.14 -21.18 4.17
CA LEU A 73 -6.14 -22.15 4.57
C LEU A 73 -7.13 -21.46 5.49
N CYS A 74 -8.42 -21.60 5.20
CA CYS A 74 -9.52 -21.11 6.02
C CYS A 74 -10.29 -22.30 6.59
N LEU A 75 -10.54 -22.29 7.90
CA LEU A 75 -11.31 -23.31 8.60
C LEU A 75 -12.59 -22.66 9.14
N GLU A 76 -13.73 -23.27 8.88
CA GLU A 76 -14.99 -22.92 9.52
C GLU A 76 -14.96 -23.34 10.99
N THR A 77 -15.45 -22.49 11.90
CA THR A 77 -15.42 -22.79 13.35
C THR A 77 -16.80 -22.85 14.01
N THR A 78 -17.88 -22.67 13.26
CA THR A 78 -19.25 -22.55 13.78
C THR A 78 -20.17 -23.72 13.44
N GLY A 79 -19.71 -24.67 12.62
CA GLY A 79 -20.55 -25.74 12.10
C GLY A 79 -19.75 -27.00 11.79
N ASN A 80 -19.71 -27.40 10.52
CA ASN A 80 -19.18 -28.69 10.09
C ASN A 80 -17.65 -28.74 9.93
N TYR A 81 -16.95 -27.69 10.35
CA TYR A 81 -15.49 -27.55 10.21
C TYR A 81 -14.98 -27.67 8.77
N SER A 82 -15.78 -27.21 7.80
CA SER A 82 -15.34 -27.16 6.40
C SER A 82 -14.05 -26.37 6.24
N SER A 83 -13.19 -26.83 5.33
CA SER A 83 -11.93 -26.17 5.01
C SER A 83 -11.93 -25.63 3.59
N ARG A 84 -11.26 -24.48 3.39
CA ARG A 84 -11.06 -23.87 2.09
C ARG A 84 -9.59 -23.52 1.93
N ALA A 85 -8.94 -24.08 0.92
CA ALA A 85 -7.59 -23.70 0.54
C ALA A 85 -7.63 -22.72 -0.63
N GLY A 86 -6.71 -21.77 -0.63
CA GLY A 86 -6.57 -20.83 -1.73
C GLY A 86 -5.40 -19.89 -1.55
N ALA A 87 -5.54 -18.71 -2.13
CA ALA A 87 -4.50 -17.70 -2.21
C ALA A 87 -5.04 -16.36 -1.74
N GLU A 88 -4.25 -15.63 -0.96
CA GLU A 88 -4.64 -14.32 -0.45
C GLU A 88 -3.59 -13.26 -0.80
N LEU A 89 -4.06 -12.05 -1.09
CA LEU A 89 -3.19 -10.91 -1.35
C LEU A 89 -2.52 -10.46 -0.05
N PHE A 90 -1.20 -10.40 -0.08
CA PHE A 90 -0.37 -9.96 1.03
C PHE A 90 0.19 -8.57 0.75
N GLN A 91 -0.42 -7.56 1.37
CA GLN A 91 -0.12 -6.15 1.18
C GLN A 91 -0.20 -5.39 2.51
N PRO A 92 0.78 -5.58 3.42
CA PRO A 92 0.77 -4.94 4.74
C PRO A 92 0.89 -3.42 4.60
N VAL A 93 0.20 -2.70 5.49
CA VAL A 93 0.24 -1.23 5.54
C VAL A 93 1.51 -0.70 6.19
N ALA A 94 2.05 -1.43 7.18
CA ALA A 94 3.27 -1.01 7.84
C ALA A 94 4.50 -1.39 7.02
N ALA A 95 5.51 -0.53 7.06
CA ALA A 95 6.82 -0.85 6.53
C ALA A 95 7.49 -1.97 7.34
N GLY A 96 8.01 -2.97 6.64
CA GLY A 96 8.91 -3.96 7.22
C GLY A 96 10.26 -3.35 7.58
N ARG A 97 11.03 -4.04 8.41
CA ARG A 97 12.40 -3.65 8.77
C ARG A 97 13.32 -4.85 8.76
N ILE A 98 14.46 -4.74 8.08
CA ILE A 98 15.50 -5.79 8.06
C ILE A 98 15.94 -6.09 9.49
N GLY A 99 16.02 -7.37 9.83
CA GLY A 99 16.43 -7.86 11.14
C GLY A 99 15.35 -7.78 12.22
N ARG A 100 14.11 -7.39 11.88
CA ARG A 100 12.99 -7.34 12.84
C ARG A 100 11.76 -8.08 12.32
N THR A 101 10.94 -8.51 13.27
CA THR A 101 9.56 -8.92 13.02
C THR A 101 8.66 -7.72 13.19
N VAL A 102 7.93 -7.35 12.14
CA VAL A 102 6.96 -6.25 12.15
C VAL A 102 5.56 -6.83 12.02
N LYS A 103 4.67 -6.47 12.94
CA LYS A 103 3.25 -6.81 12.88
C LYS A 103 2.44 -5.59 12.46
N SER A 104 1.41 -5.80 11.66
CA SER A 104 0.48 -4.74 11.27
C SER A 104 -0.91 -5.28 11.02
N LYS A 105 -1.89 -4.39 11.06
CA LYS A 105 -3.30 -4.74 10.90
C LYS A 105 -3.94 -3.77 9.91
N ALA A 106 -4.76 -4.28 9.00
CA ALA A 106 -5.48 -3.45 8.05
C ALA A 106 -6.83 -4.06 7.68
N LEU A 107 -7.84 -3.23 7.49
CA LEU A 107 -9.12 -3.64 6.92
C LEU A 107 -9.01 -3.61 5.40
N GLN A 108 -8.96 -4.78 4.77
CA GLN A 108 -8.72 -4.91 3.33
C GLN A 108 -9.62 -6.00 2.73
N PRO A 109 -9.95 -5.92 1.42
CA PRO A 109 -10.62 -7.01 0.71
C PRO A 109 -9.89 -8.34 0.91
N ALA A 110 -10.63 -9.38 1.25
CA ALA A 110 -10.13 -10.75 1.33
C ALA A 110 -10.54 -11.52 0.07
N ALA A 111 -9.57 -12.02 -0.68
CA ALA A 111 -9.79 -12.86 -1.85
C ALA A 111 -10.56 -14.13 -1.48
N MET A 112 -10.27 -14.72 -0.30
CA MET A 112 -10.98 -15.91 0.18
C MET A 112 -12.43 -15.66 0.61
N ASN A 113 -12.85 -14.39 0.70
CA ASN A 113 -14.23 -13.97 0.98
C ASN A 113 -14.80 -13.08 -0.13
N VAL A 114 -14.51 -13.43 -1.38
CA VAL A 114 -15.13 -12.79 -2.56
C VAL A 114 -14.94 -11.27 -2.61
N GLY A 115 -13.85 -10.76 -2.03
CA GLY A 115 -13.53 -9.33 -1.98
C GLY A 115 -14.17 -8.54 -0.84
N ALA A 116 -15.00 -9.17 0.01
CA ALA A 116 -15.49 -8.53 1.22
C ALA A 116 -14.33 -8.15 2.15
N LYS A 117 -14.44 -7.00 2.81
CA LYS A 117 -13.38 -6.50 3.67
C LYS A 117 -13.27 -7.37 4.91
N ALA A 118 -12.06 -7.84 5.19
CA ALA A 118 -11.71 -8.53 6.41
C ALA A 118 -10.53 -7.81 7.08
N THR A 119 -10.49 -7.93 8.40
CA THR A 119 -9.38 -7.39 9.17
C THR A 119 -8.20 -8.36 9.09
N LYS A 120 -7.19 -7.98 8.31
CA LYS A 120 -5.98 -8.77 8.07
C LYS A 120 -4.89 -8.40 9.05
N ASN A 121 -4.35 -9.41 9.73
CA ASN A 121 -3.21 -9.30 10.64
C ASN A 121 -1.98 -9.86 9.94
N TYR A 122 -1.03 -8.99 9.66
CA TYR A 122 0.20 -9.30 8.97
C TYR A 122 1.36 -9.41 9.96
N GLU A 123 2.26 -10.35 9.71
CA GLU A 123 3.56 -10.46 10.35
C GLU A 123 4.61 -10.63 9.26
N VAL A 124 5.62 -9.77 9.29
CA VAL A 124 6.71 -9.72 8.31
C VAL A 124 8.03 -9.81 9.04
N THR A 125 8.79 -10.87 8.76
CA THR A 125 10.13 -11.07 9.31
C THR A 125 11.13 -11.05 8.16
N LEU A 126 12.08 -10.12 8.20
CA LEU A 126 13.02 -9.90 7.09
C LEU A 126 14.46 -10.09 7.52
N LYS A 127 15.26 -10.68 6.64
CA LYS A 127 16.71 -10.83 6.78
C LYS A 127 17.37 -10.44 5.47
N LYS A 128 18.60 -9.93 5.55
CA LYS A 128 19.42 -9.57 4.38
C LYS A 128 20.73 -10.35 4.44
N ARG A 129 21.13 -10.94 3.32
CA ARG A 129 22.42 -11.62 3.14
C ARG A 129 23.06 -11.12 1.86
N GLY A 130 24.12 -10.32 1.98
CA GLY A 130 24.69 -9.60 0.85
C GLY A 130 23.65 -8.67 0.22
N LYS A 131 23.41 -8.82 -1.09
CA LYS A 131 22.41 -8.04 -1.82
C LYS A 131 20.99 -8.61 -1.71
N ALA A 132 20.87 -9.91 -1.41
CA ALA A 132 19.59 -10.62 -1.34
C ALA A 132 18.85 -10.32 -0.03
N VAL A 133 17.54 -10.16 -0.13
CA VAL A 133 16.62 -10.04 1.02
C VAL A 133 15.69 -11.24 1.01
N SER A 134 15.62 -11.93 2.13
CA SER A 134 14.71 -13.05 2.35
C SER A 134 13.84 -12.79 3.56
N GLY A 135 12.74 -13.51 3.66
CA GLY A 135 11.84 -13.30 4.79
C GLY A 135 10.75 -14.34 4.89
N GLN A 136 10.02 -14.23 5.99
CA GLN A 136 8.80 -14.99 6.25
C GLN A 136 7.64 -14.01 6.37
N LEU A 137 6.56 -14.35 5.68
CA LEU A 137 5.30 -13.62 5.67
C LEU A 137 4.26 -14.50 6.33
N LYS A 138 3.53 -13.97 7.31
CA LYS A 138 2.37 -14.63 7.89
C LYS A 138 1.17 -13.70 7.86
N LEU A 139 0.02 -14.26 7.54
CA LEU A 139 -1.25 -13.56 7.44
C LEU A 139 -2.28 -14.35 8.21
N ASN A 140 -3.02 -13.68 9.09
CA ASN A 140 -4.17 -14.23 9.78
C ASN A 140 -5.35 -13.27 9.70
N TYR A 141 -6.53 -13.79 9.43
CA TYR A 141 -7.77 -13.01 9.44
C TYR A 141 -8.96 -13.91 9.64
N SER A 142 -10.09 -13.33 9.98
CA SER A 142 -11.36 -14.02 10.00
C SER A 142 -12.40 -13.25 9.20
N PHE A 143 -13.39 -13.96 8.71
CA PHE A 143 -14.56 -13.37 8.08
C PHE A 143 -15.79 -14.23 8.34
N LEU A 144 -16.94 -13.60 8.10
CA LEU A 144 -18.25 -14.20 8.28
C LEU A 144 -18.93 -14.29 6.91
N ILE A 145 -19.52 -15.46 6.62
CA ILE A 145 -20.44 -15.64 5.51
C ILE A 145 -21.83 -15.89 6.09
N PRO A 146 -22.81 -15.01 5.84
CA PRO A 146 -24.18 -15.26 6.26
C PRO A 146 -24.78 -16.39 5.39
N ASP A 147 -25.50 -17.30 6.04
CA ASP A 147 -26.28 -18.38 5.45
C ASP A 147 -27.73 -18.27 5.96
N LEU A 148 -28.69 -18.89 5.27
CA LEU A 148 -30.11 -18.90 5.64
C LEU A 148 -30.35 -19.48 7.04
N TYR A 149 -29.44 -20.31 7.54
CA TYR A 149 -29.56 -21.02 8.83
C TYR A 149 -28.58 -20.52 9.90
N GLY A 150 -27.84 -19.44 9.63
CA GLY A 150 -26.88 -18.87 10.58
C GLY A 150 -25.64 -18.28 9.92
N ALA A 151 -24.73 -17.76 10.73
CA ALA A 151 -23.48 -17.19 10.24
C ALA A 151 -22.34 -18.22 10.32
N LYS A 152 -21.63 -18.44 9.20
CA LYS A 152 -20.42 -19.27 9.18
C LYS A 152 -19.19 -18.40 9.37
N ILE A 153 -18.44 -18.64 10.45
CA ILE A 153 -17.19 -17.92 10.73
C ILE A 153 -16.03 -18.76 10.22
N PHE A 154 -15.19 -18.14 9.39
CA PHE A 154 -13.94 -18.73 8.90
C PHE A 154 -12.75 -18.05 9.57
N ILE A 155 -11.82 -18.86 10.07
CA ILE A 155 -10.50 -18.41 10.52
C ILE A 155 -9.48 -18.83 9.48
N CYS A 156 -8.79 -17.86 8.91
CA CYS A 156 -7.82 -18.03 7.84
C CYS A 156 -6.41 -17.77 8.32
N SER A 157 -5.50 -18.66 7.94
CA SER A 157 -4.08 -18.52 8.18
C SER A 157 -3.29 -18.85 6.91
N GLY A 158 -2.29 -18.03 6.62
CA GLY A 158 -1.40 -18.22 5.49
C GLY A 158 0.02 -17.88 5.89
N SER A 159 0.98 -18.66 5.37
CA SER A 159 2.39 -18.33 5.56
C SER A 159 3.22 -18.74 4.35
N THR A 160 4.26 -17.96 4.09
CA THR A 160 5.24 -18.32 3.06
C THR A 160 6.58 -17.67 3.37
N SER A 161 7.65 -18.25 2.83
CA SER A 161 8.96 -17.61 2.79
C SER A 161 9.24 -17.09 1.39
N PHE A 162 10.17 -16.15 1.27
CA PHE A 162 10.58 -15.62 -0.03
C PHE A 162 12.08 -15.29 -0.05
N SER A 163 12.59 -15.13 -1.27
CA SER A 163 13.89 -14.53 -1.55
C SER A 163 13.76 -13.56 -2.71
N ALA A 164 14.39 -12.39 -2.59
CA ALA A 164 14.37 -11.33 -3.59
C ALA A 164 15.74 -10.68 -3.73
N ASN A 165 16.05 -10.25 -4.94
CA ASN A 165 17.25 -9.51 -5.28
C ASN A 165 16.90 -8.08 -5.72
N PRO A 166 17.85 -7.14 -5.64
CA PRO A 166 17.68 -5.83 -6.26
C PRO A 166 17.38 -6.01 -7.76
N ARG A 167 16.50 -5.16 -8.28
CA ARG A 167 16.18 -5.09 -9.70
C ARG A 167 17.25 -4.37 -10.49
#